data_AF-A0A519L570-F1
#
_entry.id   AF-A0A519L570-F1
#
_cell.length_a   1.000
_cell.length_b   1.000
_cell.length_c   1.000
_cell.angle_alpha   90.00
_cell.angle_beta   90.00
_cell.angle_gamma   90.00
#
_symmetry.space_group_name_H-M   'P 1'
#
loop_
_entity.id
_entity.type
_entity.pdbx_description
1 polymer ?
#
loop_
_entity_poly.entity_id
_entity_poly.type
_entity_poly.pdbx_seq_one_letter_code
_entity_poly.pdbx_strand_id
1 'polypeptide(L)'
;MLELVFAAALIAAPVQDDEEPPCSSYGTDDTLSIGAAVAPARPGGELSLHANEALHGMVAVPLKCFSRWTSSDPAVTIDAERGKIVIAPEATPGRDVEITGTVGDRTVRTRFRIAPAEGPVLTGFWSQESVDCHGPVPRDPLRELRFSSDGKFAVTFVPFEVRQDYWGAVEFDPAARRIGFVVERGNTVPTHLMLEGQARVEGENRLFLDGVYFGGLDVPPPAEGCRYVFRKR
;
A
#
# COMPACT_ATOMS: atom_id res chain seq x y z
N MET A 1 8.71 67.44 17.21
CA MET A 1 7.93 66.38 17.86
C MET A 1 6.78 66.05 16.91
N LEU A 2 6.97 65.06 16.03
CA LEU A 2 5.99 64.66 15.03
C LEU A 2 6.16 63.15 14.82
N GLU A 3 5.28 62.35 15.43
CA GLU A 3 5.19 60.90 15.24
C GLU A 3 4.11 60.65 14.18
N LEU A 4 4.50 60.07 13.04
CA LEU A 4 3.58 59.56 12.02
C LEU A 4 3.38 58.06 12.28
N VAL A 5 2.18 57.67 12.69
CA VAL A 5 1.77 56.26 12.76
C VAL A 5 1.28 55.83 11.38
N PHE A 6 1.99 54.89 10.75
CA PHE A 6 1.51 54.18 9.56
C PHE A 6 0.70 52.95 9.99
N ALA A 7 -0.61 52.97 9.74
CA ALA A 7 -1.45 51.78 9.80
C ALA A 7 -1.38 51.05 8.46
N ALA A 8 -0.72 49.89 8.42
CA ALA A 8 -0.76 48.99 7.28
C ALA A 8 -2.07 48.18 7.31
N ALA A 9 -2.99 48.46 6.39
CA ALA A 9 -4.14 47.61 6.15
C ALA A 9 -3.68 46.35 5.40
N LEU A 10 -3.76 45.19 6.04
CA LEU A 10 -3.69 43.91 5.34
C LEU A 10 -4.95 43.77 4.48
N ILE A 11 -4.80 43.90 3.17
CA ILE A 11 -5.81 43.46 2.20
C ILE A 11 -5.68 41.95 2.12
N ALA A 12 -6.62 41.22 2.75
CA ALA A 12 -6.78 39.81 2.49
C ALA A 12 -7.28 39.66 1.05
N ALA A 13 -6.47 39.03 0.19
CA ALA A 13 -6.95 38.59 -1.12
C ALA A 13 -8.11 37.59 -0.92
N PRO A 14 -9.18 37.66 -1.73
CA PRO A 14 -10.22 36.64 -1.70
C PRO A 14 -9.59 35.29 -2.06
N VAL A 15 -9.87 34.28 -1.24
CA VAL A 15 -9.64 32.88 -1.61
C VAL A 15 -10.40 32.64 -2.91
N GLN A 16 -9.69 32.34 -3.99
CA GLN A 16 -10.34 31.81 -5.19
C GLN A 16 -10.95 30.48 -4.79
N ASP A 17 -12.29 30.38 -4.82
CA ASP A 17 -12.96 29.09 -4.86
C ASP A 17 -12.55 28.42 -6.17
N ASP A 18 -11.58 27.51 -6.11
CA ASP A 18 -11.32 26.58 -7.20
C ASP A 18 -12.55 25.68 -7.31
N GLU A 19 -13.48 26.03 -8.19
CA GLU A 19 -14.68 25.26 -8.47
C GLU A 19 -14.27 23.85 -8.94
N GLU A 20 -14.79 22.83 -8.26
CA GLU A 20 -14.48 21.43 -8.58
C GLU A 20 -14.83 21.13 -10.05
N PRO A 21 -13.90 20.61 -10.86
CA PRO A 21 -14.16 20.37 -12.28
C PRO A 21 -15.37 19.45 -12.50
N PRO A 22 -16.19 19.69 -13.54
CA PRO A 22 -17.33 18.84 -13.84
C PRO A 22 -16.88 17.42 -14.22
N CYS A 23 -17.71 16.42 -13.98
CA CYS A 23 -17.33 15.02 -14.25
C CYS A 23 -16.96 14.73 -15.71
N SER A 24 -17.43 15.53 -16.66
CA SER A 24 -17.05 15.45 -18.08
C SER A 24 -15.60 15.86 -18.36
N SER A 25 -14.89 16.41 -17.38
CA SER A 25 -13.45 16.73 -17.48
C SER A 25 -12.55 15.53 -17.21
N TYR A 26 -13.07 14.45 -16.61
CA TYR A 26 -12.31 13.27 -16.27
C TYR A 26 -12.53 12.11 -17.24
N GLY A 27 -11.59 11.16 -17.24
CA GLY A 27 -11.67 9.95 -18.07
C GLY A 27 -11.44 10.23 -19.55
N THR A 28 -10.75 11.33 -19.84
CA THR A 28 -10.35 11.70 -21.20
C THR A 28 -8.97 11.13 -21.55
N ASP A 29 -8.16 10.82 -20.52
CA ASP A 29 -6.83 10.24 -20.68
C ASP A 29 -6.80 8.74 -20.39
N ASP A 30 -5.81 8.05 -20.97
CA ASP A 30 -5.53 6.63 -20.71
C ASP A 30 -4.93 6.36 -19.30
N THR A 31 -4.82 7.40 -18.48
CA THR A 31 -4.20 7.35 -17.15
C THR A 31 -5.21 7.22 -16.00
N LEU A 32 -6.52 7.24 -16.30
CA LEU A 32 -7.56 7.01 -15.30
C LEU A 32 -7.37 5.66 -14.61
N SER A 33 -7.45 5.66 -13.28
CA SER A 33 -7.31 4.48 -12.45
C SER A 33 -8.19 4.53 -11.22
N ILE A 34 -8.51 3.35 -10.68
CA ILE A 34 -9.09 3.18 -9.35
C ILE A 34 -8.18 2.28 -8.52
N GLY A 35 -8.20 2.46 -7.20
CA GLY A 35 -7.42 1.65 -6.28
C GLY A 35 -8.16 1.40 -4.98
N ALA A 36 -7.92 0.21 -4.41
CA ALA A 36 -8.29 -0.10 -3.04
C ALA A 36 -7.12 0.23 -2.13
N ALA A 37 -7.37 0.77 -0.94
CA ALA A 37 -6.34 1.01 0.05
C ALA A 37 -5.60 -0.30 0.37
N VAL A 38 -4.29 -0.19 0.59
CA VAL A 38 -3.44 -1.33 0.99
C VAL A 38 -3.67 -1.62 2.46
N ALA A 39 -4.81 -2.22 2.76
CA ALA A 39 -5.23 -2.64 4.08
C ALA A 39 -5.84 -4.05 4.02
N PRO A 40 -5.91 -4.77 5.16
CA PRO A 40 -6.52 -6.08 5.19
C PRO A 40 -8.02 -6.03 4.87
N ALA A 41 -8.43 -6.69 3.79
CA ALA A 41 -9.80 -6.76 3.32
C ALA A 41 -10.59 -7.84 4.08
N ARG A 42 -10.88 -7.62 5.38
CA ARG A 42 -11.53 -8.64 6.21
C ARG A 42 -13.05 -8.72 5.95
N PRO A 43 -13.66 -9.92 6.08
CA PRO A 43 -15.10 -10.06 6.19
C PRO A 43 -15.69 -9.15 7.28
N GLY A 44 -16.77 -8.43 6.95
CA GLY A 44 -17.40 -7.43 7.81
C GLY A 44 -16.66 -6.09 7.89
N GLY A 45 -15.53 -5.94 7.20
CA GLY A 45 -14.71 -4.73 7.18
C GLY A 45 -14.99 -3.82 5.98
N GLU A 46 -14.23 -2.72 5.91
CA GLU A 46 -14.26 -1.76 4.81
C GLU A 46 -12.83 -1.43 4.35
N LEU A 47 -12.66 -1.12 3.05
CA LEU A 47 -11.45 -0.53 2.49
C LEU A 47 -11.77 0.85 1.91
N SER A 48 -10.82 1.78 1.97
CA SER A 48 -10.97 3.03 1.22
C SER A 48 -10.79 2.76 -0.28
N LEU A 49 -11.71 3.31 -1.08
CA LEU A 49 -11.64 3.38 -2.53
C LEU A 49 -11.13 4.76 -2.92
N HIS A 50 -10.25 4.81 -3.91
CA HIS A 50 -9.78 6.06 -4.50
C HIS A 50 -9.72 5.95 -6.01
N ALA A 51 -9.79 7.08 -6.68
CA ALA A 51 -9.64 7.20 -8.12
C ALA A 51 -8.73 8.37 -8.44
N ASN A 52 -7.89 8.20 -9.47
CA ASN A 52 -6.96 9.23 -9.90
C ASN A 52 -6.82 9.24 -11.42
N GLU A 53 -6.47 10.40 -11.96
CA GLU A 53 -6.09 10.62 -13.36
C GLU A 53 -4.71 11.32 -13.39
N ALA A 54 -4.07 11.30 -14.57
CA ALA A 54 -2.67 11.64 -14.81
C ALA A 54 -1.64 10.59 -14.37
N LEU A 55 -0.45 10.68 -14.98
CA LEU A 55 0.67 9.79 -14.67
C LEU A 55 1.01 9.89 -13.16
N HIS A 56 1.08 8.74 -12.50
CA HIS A 56 1.34 8.61 -11.04
C HIS A 56 0.25 9.15 -10.10
N GLY A 57 -0.96 9.41 -10.59
CA GLY A 57 -2.12 9.67 -9.73
C GLY A 57 -2.11 11.03 -9.02
N MET A 58 -1.59 12.06 -9.69
CA MET A 58 -1.46 13.40 -9.11
C MET A 58 -2.78 14.18 -9.04
N VAL A 59 -3.83 13.74 -9.76
CA VAL A 59 -5.15 14.39 -9.73
C VAL A 59 -6.19 13.40 -9.20
N ALA A 60 -6.75 13.72 -8.03
CA ALA A 60 -7.84 12.93 -7.45
C ALA A 60 -9.10 13.07 -8.30
N VAL A 61 -9.72 11.95 -8.67
CA VAL A 61 -10.99 11.93 -9.39
C VAL A 61 -12.12 11.67 -8.40
N PRO A 62 -13.11 12.57 -8.30
CA PRO A 62 -14.25 12.37 -7.41
C PRO A 62 -15.02 11.09 -7.75
N LEU A 63 -15.25 10.23 -6.77
CA LEU A 63 -15.96 8.95 -6.99
C LEU A 63 -17.42 9.13 -7.43
N LYS A 64 -18.02 10.30 -7.17
CA LYS A 64 -19.34 10.70 -7.70
C LYS A 64 -19.37 10.78 -9.23
N CYS A 65 -18.21 10.90 -9.88
CA CYS A 65 -18.11 10.91 -11.34
C CYS A 65 -18.14 9.51 -11.96
N PHE A 66 -18.04 8.46 -11.13
CA PHE A 66 -18.14 7.09 -11.57
C PHE A 66 -19.59 6.59 -11.55
N SER A 67 -19.89 5.75 -12.53
CA SER A 67 -21.15 5.04 -12.69
C SER A 67 -20.88 3.55 -12.95
N ARG A 68 -21.95 2.75 -12.96
CA ARG A 68 -21.89 1.31 -13.29
C ARG A 68 -20.83 0.54 -12.47
N TRP A 69 -20.80 0.80 -11.17
CA TRP A 69 -19.96 0.03 -10.26
C TRP A 69 -20.36 -1.44 -10.28
N THR A 70 -19.39 -2.33 -10.43
CA THR A 70 -19.61 -3.78 -10.32
C THR A 70 -18.52 -4.43 -9.46
N SER A 71 -18.88 -5.55 -8.85
CA SER A 71 -17.98 -6.42 -8.12
C SER A 71 -18.10 -7.83 -8.68
N SER A 72 -16.98 -8.53 -8.81
CA SER A 72 -16.97 -9.96 -9.18
C SER A 72 -17.46 -10.87 -8.04
N ASP A 73 -17.58 -10.36 -6.82
CA ASP A 73 -18.05 -11.09 -5.65
C ASP A 73 -19.30 -10.39 -5.06
N PRO A 74 -20.45 -11.09 -4.94
CA PRO A 74 -21.69 -10.50 -4.42
C PRO A 74 -21.60 -10.10 -2.94
N ALA A 75 -20.65 -10.63 -2.17
CA ALA A 75 -20.39 -10.23 -0.80
C ALA A 75 -19.59 -8.93 -0.70
N VAL A 76 -19.24 -8.30 -1.83
CA VAL A 76 -18.51 -7.04 -1.88
C VAL A 76 -19.33 -5.98 -2.62
N THR A 77 -19.54 -4.85 -1.97
CA THR A 77 -20.28 -3.71 -2.54
C THR A 77 -19.41 -2.45 -2.52
N ILE A 78 -19.80 -1.48 -3.35
CA ILE A 78 -19.12 -0.19 -3.48
C ILE A 78 -20.04 0.89 -2.96
N ASP A 79 -19.59 1.60 -1.94
CA ASP A 79 -20.22 2.82 -1.45
C ASP A 79 -19.40 4.01 -1.97
N ALA A 80 -19.76 4.49 -3.15
CA ALA A 80 -19.03 5.55 -3.83
C ALA A 80 -19.16 6.92 -3.12
N GLU A 81 -20.25 7.14 -2.37
CA GLU A 81 -20.47 8.38 -1.61
C GLU A 81 -19.50 8.48 -0.43
N ARG A 82 -19.31 7.37 0.31
CA ARG A 82 -18.32 7.31 1.40
C ARG A 82 -16.90 7.01 0.93
N GLY A 83 -16.72 6.69 -0.36
CA GLY A 83 -15.45 6.22 -0.92
C GLY A 83 -14.97 4.93 -0.27
N LYS A 84 -15.89 3.96 -0.11
CA LYS A 84 -15.62 2.69 0.56
C LYS A 84 -15.95 1.49 -0.33
N ILE A 85 -15.12 0.46 -0.18
CA ILE A 85 -15.47 -0.92 -0.54
C ILE A 85 -15.94 -1.57 0.76
N VAL A 86 -17.16 -2.11 0.77
CA VAL A 86 -17.76 -2.78 1.93
C VAL A 86 -17.71 -4.28 1.69
N ILE A 87 -17.20 -5.02 2.67
CA ILE A 87 -17.02 -6.47 2.60
C ILE A 87 -18.00 -7.09 3.60
N ALA A 88 -18.95 -7.87 3.11
CA ALA A 88 -19.96 -8.49 3.95
C ALA A 88 -19.33 -9.51 4.94
N PRO A 89 -19.93 -9.74 6.12
CA PRO A 89 -19.44 -10.71 7.10
C PRO A 89 -19.29 -12.15 6.56
N GLU A 90 -20.11 -12.52 5.58
CA GLU A 90 -20.11 -13.83 4.92
C GLU A 90 -19.11 -13.97 3.76
N ALA A 91 -18.34 -12.92 3.46
CA ALA A 91 -17.35 -12.94 2.40
C ALA A 91 -16.33 -14.07 2.61
N THR A 92 -16.00 -14.79 1.54
CA THR A 92 -15.12 -15.97 1.62
C THR A 92 -13.65 -15.54 1.64
N PRO A 93 -12.88 -15.84 2.71
CA PRO A 93 -11.45 -15.54 2.75
C PRO A 93 -10.65 -16.19 1.62
N GLY A 94 -9.58 -15.51 1.18
CA GLY A 94 -8.69 -15.96 0.12
C GLY A 94 -9.21 -15.75 -1.30
N ARG A 95 -10.47 -15.31 -1.47
CA ARG A 95 -11.02 -14.94 -2.79
C ARG A 95 -10.39 -13.66 -3.31
N ASP A 96 -10.00 -13.68 -4.59
CA ASP A 96 -9.68 -12.47 -5.34
C ASP A 96 -10.96 -11.82 -5.85
N VAL A 97 -11.09 -10.52 -5.60
CA VAL A 97 -12.24 -9.70 -5.98
C VAL A 97 -11.76 -8.64 -6.95
N GLU A 98 -12.45 -8.54 -8.09
CA GLU A 98 -12.30 -7.43 -9.04
C GLU A 98 -13.46 -6.47 -8.87
N ILE A 99 -13.15 -5.18 -8.80
CA ILE A 99 -14.14 -4.10 -8.83
C ILE A 99 -13.91 -3.28 -10.09
N THR A 100 -15.00 -2.89 -10.75
CA THR A 100 -14.97 -2.00 -11.90
C THR A 100 -15.78 -0.75 -11.64
N GLY A 101 -15.34 0.39 -12.17
CA GLY A 101 -16.12 1.63 -12.22
C GLY A 101 -15.97 2.31 -13.58
N THR A 102 -16.99 3.07 -13.99
CA THR A 102 -17.04 3.70 -15.33
C THR A 102 -17.19 5.22 -15.23
N VAL A 103 -16.30 5.98 -15.87
CA VAL A 103 -16.42 7.43 -16.07
C VAL A 103 -16.57 7.68 -17.58
N GLY A 104 -17.68 8.33 -17.98
CA GLY A 104 -18.02 8.43 -19.41
C GLY A 104 -18.11 7.05 -20.06
N ASP A 105 -17.27 6.81 -21.06
CA ASP A 105 -17.16 5.51 -21.77
C ASP A 105 -15.98 4.66 -21.29
N ARG A 106 -15.23 5.12 -20.28
CA ARG A 106 -14.03 4.45 -19.78
C ARG A 106 -14.33 3.62 -18.54
N THR A 107 -14.14 2.31 -18.64
CA THR A 107 -14.22 1.40 -17.50
C THR A 107 -12.81 1.06 -17.02
N VAL A 108 -12.57 1.30 -15.73
CA VAL A 108 -11.33 0.96 -15.03
C VAL A 108 -11.61 -0.08 -13.96
N ARG A 109 -10.57 -0.80 -13.55
CA ARG A 109 -10.68 -1.92 -12.60
C ARG A 109 -9.57 -1.90 -11.56
N THR A 110 -9.88 -2.45 -10.40
CA THR A 110 -8.91 -2.77 -9.35
C THR A 110 -9.19 -4.15 -8.79
N ARG A 111 -8.19 -4.76 -8.14
CA ARG A 111 -8.30 -6.08 -7.52
C ARG A 111 -7.76 -6.05 -6.10
N PHE A 112 -8.34 -6.88 -5.26
CA PHE A 112 -7.81 -7.19 -3.94
C PHE A 112 -8.23 -8.60 -3.53
N ARG A 113 -7.53 -9.17 -2.56
CA ARG A 113 -7.90 -10.47 -1.97
C ARG A 113 -8.58 -10.27 -0.62
N ILE A 114 -9.66 -10.99 -0.37
CA ILE A 114 -10.33 -11.04 0.94
C ILE A 114 -9.38 -11.72 1.93
N ALA A 115 -9.05 -11.01 3.00
CA ALA A 115 -8.16 -11.50 4.04
C ALA A 115 -8.85 -12.57 4.92
N PRO A 116 -8.09 -13.40 5.66
CA PRO A 116 -8.63 -14.22 6.75
C PRO A 116 -9.51 -13.39 7.69
N ALA A 117 -10.63 -13.97 8.15
CA ALA A 117 -11.53 -13.32 9.10
C ALA A 117 -10.81 -12.98 10.41
N GLU A 118 -9.96 -13.88 10.87
CA GLU A 118 -9.20 -13.76 12.11
C GLU A 118 -7.71 -13.99 11.87
N GLY A 119 -6.91 -13.72 12.90
CA GLY A 119 -5.47 -13.93 12.87
C GLY A 119 -4.68 -12.83 12.14
N PRO A 120 -3.35 -12.96 12.14
CA PRO A 120 -2.46 -11.93 11.64
C PRO A 120 -2.43 -11.88 10.11
N VAL A 121 -2.24 -10.67 9.58
CA VAL A 121 -2.19 -10.37 8.15
C VAL A 121 -1.03 -9.43 7.89
N LEU A 122 -0.27 -9.69 6.82
CA LEU A 122 0.92 -8.89 6.49
C LEU A 122 0.58 -7.65 5.67
N THR A 123 -0.59 -7.59 5.01
CA THR A 123 -0.96 -6.51 4.09
C THR A 123 -0.73 -5.13 4.68
N GLY A 124 0.03 -4.31 3.97
CA GLY A 124 0.39 -2.95 4.38
C GLY A 124 1.84 -2.58 4.09
N PHE A 125 2.22 -1.41 4.56
CA PHE A 125 3.57 -0.87 4.50
C PHE A 125 4.24 -1.00 5.87
N TRP A 126 5.48 -1.47 5.87
CA TRP A 126 6.24 -1.74 7.08
C TRP A 126 7.61 -1.07 7.00
N SER A 127 8.05 -0.46 8.09
CA SER A 127 9.36 0.17 8.18
C SER A 127 10.22 -0.50 9.23
N GLN A 128 11.47 -0.74 8.88
CA GLN A 128 12.45 -1.30 9.80
C GLN A 128 12.59 -0.36 11.01
N GLU A 129 12.33 -0.92 12.18
CA GLU A 129 12.55 -0.30 13.48
C GLU A 129 13.93 -0.71 14.03
N SER A 130 14.27 -1.99 13.90
CA SER A 130 15.58 -2.52 14.27
C SER A 130 15.95 -3.75 13.45
N VAL A 131 17.23 -4.09 13.46
CA VAL A 131 17.79 -5.30 12.86
C VAL A 131 18.97 -5.78 13.72
N ASP A 132 19.07 -7.09 13.92
CA ASP A 132 20.22 -7.76 14.51
C ASP A 132 20.62 -8.94 13.63
N CYS A 133 21.88 -9.00 13.23
CA CYS A 133 22.41 -10.01 12.33
C CYS A 133 23.47 -10.90 13.01
N HIS A 134 23.74 -10.68 14.31
CA HIS A 134 24.87 -11.31 15.03
C HIS A 134 26.19 -11.27 14.22
N GLY A 135 26.39 -10.16 13.50
CA GLY A 135 27.39 -9.98 12.44
C GLY A 135 27.22 -8.61 11.76
N PRO A 136 27.79 -8.41 10.56
CA PRO A 136 27.64 -7.17 9.82
C PRO A 136 26.16 -6.85 9.55
N VAL A 137 25.75 -5.64 9.94
CA VAL A 137 24.38 -5.13 9.74
C VAL A 137 24.39 -4.16 8.56
N PRO A 138 23.41 -4.23 7.64
CA PRO A 138 23.25 -3.23 6.58
C PRO A 138 23.23 -1.80 7.11
N ARG A 139 24.02 -0.92 6.50
CA ARG A 139 24.09 0.50 6.89
C ARG A 139 22.79 1.22 6.59
N ASP A 140 22.20 0.93 5.44
CA ASP A 140 20.93 1.50 5.03
C ASP A 140 19.78 0.62 5.54
N PRO A 141 18.86 1.17 6.35
CA PRO A 141 17.73 0.40 6.85
C PRO A 141 16.75 0.11 5.71
N LEU A 142 16.04 -1.01 5.82
CA LEU A 142 14.94 -1.32 4.93
C LEU A 142 13.75 -0.39 5.25
N ARG A 143 13.66 0.71 4.50
CA ARG A 143 12.70 1.80 4.78
C ARG A 143 11.27 1.40 4.46
N GLU A 144 11.08 0.56 3.45
CA GLU A 144 9.77 0.05 3.06
C GLU A 144 9.85 -1.44 2.73
N LEU A 145 9.11 -2.23 3.52
CA LEU A 145 8.67 -3.57 3.16
C LEU A 145 7.16 -3.47 2.92
N ARG A 146 6.72 -3.70 1.69
CA ARG A 146 5.32 -3.62 1.31
C ARG A 146 4.78 -5.02 1.07
N PHE A 147 3.64 -5.35 1.67
CA PHE A 147 2.87 -6.55 1.35
C PHE A 147 1.54 -6.16 0.72
N SER A 148 1.29 -6.68 -0.46
CA SER A 148 0.06 -6.47 -1.22
C SER A 148 -0.95 -7.57 -0.86
N SER A 149 -2.25 -7.28 -1.01
CA SER A 149 -3.31 -8.23 -0.69
C SER A 149 -3.28 -9.48 -1.58
N ASP A 150 -2.75 -9.37 -2.80
CA ASP A 150 -2.59 -10.47 -3.76
C ASP A 150 -1.43 -11.43 -3.46
N GLY A 151 -0.74 -11.27 -2.32
CA GLY A 151 0.38 -12.13 -1.93
C GLY A 151 1.72 -11.71 -2.53
N LYS A 152 1.86 -10.46 -2.96
CA LYS A 152 3.12 -9.89 -3.41
C LYS A 152 3.84 -9.12 -2.30
N PHE A 153 5.17 -9.09 -2.38
CA PHE A 153 6.00 -8.21 -1.57
C PHE A 153 6.84 -7.27 -2.44
N ALA A 154 7.26 -6.14 -1.87
CA ALA A 154 8.27 -5.28 -2.45
C ALA A 154 9.19 -4.74 -1.35
N VAL A 155 10.46 -4.54 -1.68
CA VAL A 155 11.51 -4.00 -0.81
C VAL A 155 12.03 -2.71 -1.41
N THR A 156 12.16 -1.68 -0.55
CA THR A 156 12.80 -0.42 -0.90
C THR A 156 13.68 0.09 0.26
N PHE A 157 14.97 0.26 -0.01
CA PHE A 157 15.95 0.86 0.91
C PHE A 157 15.94 2.38 0.85
N VAL A 158 15.76 2.96 -0.34
CA VAL A 158 15.71 4.42 -0.56
C VAL A 158 14.40 4.79 -1.29
N PRO A 159 13.31 5.08 -0.55
CA PRO A 159 12.03 5.47 -1.13
C PRO A 159 12.16 6.79 -1.89
N PHE A 160 11.77 6.76 -3.16
CA PHE A 160 11.64 7.93 -4.01
C PHE A 160 10.58 7.62 -5.07
N GLU A 161 9.52 8.43 -5.13
CA GLU A 161 8.36 8.21 -6.00
C GLU A 161 7.83 6.76 -5.91
N VAL A 162 7.71 6.06 -7.05
CA VAL A 162 7.22 4.67 -7.16
C VAL A 162 8.34 3.62 -7.13
N ARG A 163 9.56 4.02 -6.77
CA ARG A 163 10.74 3.13 -6.82
C ARG A 163 10.58 1.94 -5.87
N GLN A 164 10.90 0.76 -6.39
CA GLN A 164 11.13 -0.48 -5.66
C GLN A 164 12.51 -1.01 -6.02
N ASP A 165 13.26 -1.55 -5.06
CA ASP A 165 14.56 -2.16 -5.35
C ASP A 165 14.37 -3.57 -5.90
N TYR A 166 13.50 -4.38 -5.29
CA TYR A 166 13.07 -5.66 -5.83
C TYR A 166 11.72 -6.12 -5.26
N TRP A 167 11.07 -7.06 -5.94
CA TRP A 167 9.73 -7.52 -5.62
C TRP A 167 9.47 -8.95 -6.11
N GLY A 168 8.39 -9.55 -5.59
CA GLY A 168 7.94 -10.86 -6.02
C GLY A 168 6.82 -11.41 -5.14
N ALA A 169 6.79 -12.72 -4.96
CA ALA A 169 5.77 -13.41 -4.18
C ALA A 169 6.19 -13.65 -2.72
N VAL A 170 5.21 -13.62 -1.81
CA VAL A 170 5.39 -14.02 -0.41
C VAL A 170 4.42 -15.15 -0.06
N GLU A 171 4.92 -16.12 0.70
CA GLU A 171 4.10 -17.11 1.40
C GLU A 171 4.22 -16.88 2.90
N PHE A 172 3.09 -16.83 3.59
CA PHE A 172 3.05 -16.70 5.04
C PHE A 172 2.08 -17.72 5.64
N ASP A 173 2.62 -18.58 6.50
CA ASP A 173 1.85 -19.51 7.32
C ASP A 173 1.88 -19.01 8.77
N PRO A 174 0.81 -18.38 9.26
CA PRO A 174 0.77 -17.85 10.62
C PRO A 174 0.75 -18.94 11.69
N ALA A 175 0.27 -20.15 11.38
CA ALA A 175 0.19 -21.25 12.34
C ALA A 175 1.56 -21.88 12.56
N ALA A 176 2.31 -22.13 11.48
CA ALA A 176 3.68 -22.62 11.53
C ALA A 176 4.72 -21.50 11.78
N ARG A 177 4.28 -20.24 11.78
CA ARG A 177 5.12 -19.02 11.78
C ARG A 177 6.15 -19.00 10.65
N ARG A 178 5.87 -19.65 9.53
CA ARG A 178 6.80 -19.74 8.39
C ARG A 178 6.54 -18.59 7.43
N ILE A 179 7.61 -17.97 6.94
CA ILE A 179 7.54 -17.01 5.84
C ILE A 179 8.59 -17.34 4.79
N GLY A 180 8.21 -17.18 3.53
CA GLY A 180 9.09 -17.35 2.38
C GLY A 180 8.86 -16.23 1.36
N PHE A 181 9.93 -15.76 0.73
CA PHE A 181 9.87 -14.77 -0.33
C PHE A 181 10.55 -15.32 -1.59
N VAL A 182 9.92 -15.11 -2.74
CA VAL A 182 10.48 -15.46 -4.06
C VAL A 182 10.64 -14.17 -4.84
N VAL A 183 11.88 -13.77 -5.12
CA VAL A 183 12.16 -12.61 -5.97
C VAL A 183 11.80 -12.94 -7.40
N GLU A 184 10.92 -12.15 -7.99
CA GLU A 184 10.51 -12.31 -9.39
C GLU A 184 11.26 -11.32 -10.29
N ARG A 185 11.44 -10.08 -9.82
CA ARG A 185 12.11 -8.99 -10.55
C ARG A 185 12.70 -7.97 -9.57
N GLY A 186 13.55 -7.08 -10.08
CA GLY A 186 14.03 -5.94 -9.32
C GLY A 186 14.85 -4.98 -10.18
N ASN A 187 14.96 -3.75 -9.72
CA ASN A 187 15.90 -2.75 -10.23
C ASN A 187 17.31 -3.00 -9.69
N THR A 188 17.40 -3.43 -8.42
CA THR A 188 18.65 -3.74 -7.72
C THR A 188 18.42 -4.93 -6.80
N VAL A 189 18.56 -6.14 -7.34
CA VAL A 189 18.45 -7.38 -6.55
C VAL A 189 19.82 -7.70 -5.93
N PRO A 190 19.95 -7.78 -4.59
CA PRO A 190 21.20 -8.17 -3.96
C PRO A 190 21.63 -9.59 -4.33
N THR A 191 22.94 -9.81 -4.50
CA THR A 191 23.52 -11.13 -4.80
C THR A 191 23.34 -12.14 -3.67
N HIS A 192 23.22 -11.63 -2.44
CA HIS A 192 23.20 -12.40 -1.21
C HIS A 192 21.90 -12.13 -0.47
N LEU A 193 21.01 -13.13 -0.46
CA LEU A 193 19.70 -13.06 0.18
C LEU A 193 19.43 -14.35 0.97
N MET A 194 18.74 -14.22 2.10
CA MET A 194 18.10 -15.34 2.81
C MET A 194 16.63 -14.99 2.95
N LEU A 195 15.78 -15.69 2.22
CA LEU A 195 14.38 -15.30 2.03
C LEU A 195 13.39 -16.30 2.63
N GLU A 196 13.86 -17.17 3.50
CA GLU A 196 13.03 -18.09 4.26
C GLU A 196 13.34 -17.92 5.72
N GLY A 197 12.30 -17.91 6.55
CA GLY A 197 12.48 -17.70 7.98
C GLY A 197 11.18 -17.82 8.73
N GLN A 198 11.16 -17.19 9.91
CA GLN A 198 9.98 -17.12 10.75
C GLN A 198 9.37 -15.72 10.74
N ALA A 199 8.04 -15.66 10.82
CA ALA A 199 7.31 -14.41 10.94
C ALA A 199 6.31 -14.47 12.10
N ARG A 200 6.24 -13.38 12.86
CA ARG A 200 5.22 -13.17 13.87
C ARG A 200 4.74 -11.73 13.83
N VAL A 201 3.43 -11.55 13.78
CA VAL A 201 2.81 -10.24 13.96
C VAL A 201 2.36 -10.11 15.41
N GLU A 202 2.66 -8.98 16.04
CA GLU A 202 2.24 -8.64 17.39
C GLU A 202 1.28 -7.45 17.32
N GLY A 203 0.03 -7.67 17.75
CA GLY A 203 -1.06 -6.75 17.47
C GLY A 203 -1.29 -6.61 15.97
N GLU A 204 -1.55 -5.38 15.51
CA GLU A 204 -1.71 -5.08 14.07
C GLU A 204 -0.52 -4.31 13.46
N ASN A 205 0.41 -3.85 14.31
CA ASN A 205 1.36 -2.80 13.95
C ASN A 205 2.84 -3.16 14.12
N ARG A 206 3.18 -4.36 14.62
CA ARG A 206 4.57 -4.83 14.70
C ARG A 206 4.75 -6.19 14.06
N LEU A 207 5.78 -6.31 13.23
CA LEU A 207 6.16 -7.53 12.53
C LEU A 207 7.59 -7.90 12.92
N PHE A 208 7.77 -9.13 13.36
CA PHE A 208 9.05 -9.75 13.63
C PHE A 208 9.36 -10.73 12.51
N LEU A 209 10.54 -10.59 11.89
CA LEU A 209 11.07 -11.55 10.93
C LEU A 209 12.40 -12.07 11.46
N ASP A 210 12.52 -13.39 11.63
CA ASP A 210 13.72 -14.06 12.11
C ASP A 210 14.23 -15.02 11.03
N GLY A 211 15.56 -15.12 10.85
CA GLY A 211 16.15 -16.03 9.86
C GLY A 211 16.23 -15.48 8.43
N VAL A 212 15.82 -14.23 8.21
CA VAL A 212 15.81 -13.61 6.88
C VAL A 212 16.96 -12.61 6.72
N TYR A 213 17.37 -12.35 5.49
CA TYR A 213 18.33 -11.33 5.12
C TYR A 213 17.93 -10.72 3.77
N PHE A 214 17.57 -9.45 3.79
CA PHE A 214 17.11 -8.70 2.61
C PHE A 214 18.26 -8.04 1.83
N GLY A 215 19.52 -8.34 2.15
CA GLY A 215 20.67 -7.69 1.54
C GLY A 215 20.97 -6.32 2.16
N GLY A 216 21.48 -5.41 1.33
CA GLY A 216 21.92 -4.07 1.75
C GLY A 216 23.41 -3.98 2.08
N LEU A 217 24.15 -5.09 1.94
CA LEU A 217 25.61 -5.14 1.89
C LEU A 217 26.04 -6.09 0.77
N ASP A 218 27.15 -5.80 0.10
CA ASP A 218 27.84 -6.74 -0.80
C ASP A 218 28.71 -7.73 0.00
N VAL A 219 28.09 -8.40 0.96
CA VAL A 219 28.73 -9.49 1.74
C VAL A 219 27.77 -10.67 1.89
N PRO A 220 28.28 -11.90 2.10
CA PRO A 220 27.44 -13.05 2.39
C PRO A 220 26.56 -12.81 3.62
N PRO A 221 25.36 -13.41 3.67
CA PRO A 221 24.49 -13.27 4.82
C PRO A 221 25.09 -13.99 6.03
N PRO A 222 24.72 -13.59 7.27
CA PRO A 222 25.02 -14.39 8.46
C PRO A 222 24.43 -15.80 8.33
N ALA A 223 25.06 -16.81 8.95
CA ALA A 223 24.62 -18.20 8.84
C ALA A 223 23.17 -18.43 9.30
N GLU A 224 22.71 -17.68 10.30
CA GLU A 224 21.36 -17.75 10.86
C GLU A 224 20.43 -16.65 10.31
N GLY A 225 20.88 -15.88 9.30
CA GLY A 225 20.17 -14.69 8.83
C GLY A 225 20.16 -13.57 9.87
N CYS A 226 19.19 -12.67 9.75
CA CYS A 226 18.98 -11.56 10.68
C CYS A 226 17.58 -11.61 11.29
N ARG A 227 17.47 -10.96 12.44
CA ARG A 227 16.24 -10.64 13.14
C ARG A 227 15.87 -9.19 12.87
N TYR A 228 14.77 -8.98 12.18
CA TYR A 228 14.19 -7.66 11.93
C TYR A 228 12.97 -7.43 12.80
N VAL A 229 12.81 -6.18 13.23
CA VAL A 229 11.57 -5.66 13.76
C VAL A 229 11.09 -4.56 12.84
N PHE A 230 9.84 -4.67 12.40
CA PHE A 230 9.18 -3.67 11.59
C PHE A 230 7.96 -3.10 12.31
N ARG A 231 7.66 -1.85 12.00
CA ARG A 231 6.44 -1.16 12.40
C ARG A 231 5.61 -0.80 11.20
N LYS A 232 4.29 -1.02 11.29
CA LYS A 232 3.34 -0.67 10.24
C LYS A 232 3.20 0.85 10.13
N ARG A 233 3.10 1.35 8.89
CA ARG A 233 2.83 2.75 8.57
C ARG A 233 1.34 2.99 8.35
#